data_AF-A0A7W1AYA3-F1
#
_entry.id   AF-A0A7W1AYA3-F1
#
_cell.length_a   1.000
_cell.length_b   1.000
_cell.length_c   1.000
_cell.angle_alpha   90.00
_cell.angle_beta   90.00
_cell.angle_gamma   90.00
#
_symmetry.space_group_name_H-M   'P 1'
#
loop_
_entity.id
_entity.type
_entity.pdbx_description
1 polymer ?
#
loop_
_entity_poly.entity_id
_entity_poly.type
_entity_poly.pdbx_seq_one_letter_code
_entity_poly.pdbx_strand_id
1 'polypeptide(L)'
;MPQLIASVRERSGSIDAAVQNRAVESPAAGGTVEEQLSQLQKDVASLRALVIAQNEHAQRKLRASLSSAVNLISLLPHLKIDGVLPPFSHLGWEITGELAAFLFHLIRRRRPKLVFELGSGSSTILFAAALRANGMGRVISVEHDPEHRRRTAQFLQDTELSDWAALVETPLVEQRFGSLDLQWYDLDPLLRGMSETIDILFVDGPPGRIQPLSRYPALPVLKPHLSEQAIVLVDDGRRDDEMRMVELWRELDISFDVEPLSFLPRSPLLLTVPANPNW
;
A
#
# COMPACT_ATOMS: atom_id res chain seq x y z
N MET A 1 -10.70 -15.74 20.98
CA MET A 1 -11.85 -15.57 21.90
C MET A 1 -11.50 -15.99 23.34
N PRO A 2 -11.03 -17.22 23.64
CA PRO A 2 -10.77 -17.66 25.02
C PRO A 2 -9.65 -16.87 25.72
N GLN A 3 -8.55 -16.59 25.00
CA GLN A 3 -7.41 -15.83 25.55
C GLN A 3 -7.73 -14.35 25.81
N LEU A 4 -8.63 -13.76 25.02
CA LEU A 4 -9.06 -12.37 25.22
C LEU A 4 -9.95 -12.26 26.47
N ILE A 5 -10.89 -13.20 26.64
CA ILE A 5 -11.75 -13.30 27.83
C ILE A 5 -10.91 -13.59 29.09
N ALA A 6 -9.90 -14.46 28.99
CA ALA A 6 -8.96 -14.72 30.08
C ALA A 6 -8.18 -13.46 30.47
N SER A 7 -7.64 -12.72 29.49
CA SER A 7 -6.89 -11.48 29.75
C SER A 7 -7.75 -10.36 30.35
N VAL A 8 -9.03 -10.29 29.97
CA VAL A 8 -9.98 -9.34 30.55
C VAL A 8 -10.36 -9.77 31.98
N ARG A 9 -10.53 -11.07 32.25
CA ARG A 9 -10.77 -11.58 33.60
C ARG A 9 -9.59 -11.37 34.54
N GLU A 10 -8.37 -11.59 34.07
CA GLU A 10 -7.14 -11.34 34.84
C GLU A 10 -6.99 -9.86 35.17
N ARG A 11 -7.25 -8.98 34.19
CA ARG A 11 -7.17 -7.52 34.41
C ARG A 11 -8.31 -7.00 35.29
N SER A 12 -9.52 -7.52 35.16
CA SER A 12 -10.63 -7.22 36.08
C SER A 12 -10.34 -7.71 37.50
N GLY A 13 -9.81 -8.93 37.66
CA GLY A 13 -9.43 -9.45 38.98
C GLY A 13 -8.29 -8.67 39.63
N SER A 14 -7.34 -8.17 38.83
CA SER A 14 -6.26 -7.29 39.31
C SER A 14 -6.77 -5.89 39.70
N ILE A 15 -7.79 -5.37 39.01
CA ILE A 15 -8.48 -4.12 39.37
C ILE A 15 -9.30 -4.29 40.65
N ASP A 16 -10.06 -5.39 40.78
CA ASP A 16 -10.85 -5.67 41.99
C ASP A 16 -9.95 -5.85 43.23
N ALA A 17 -8.81 -6.55 43.07
CA ALA A 17 -7.81 -6.69 44.13
C ALA A 17 -7.12 -5.36 44.47
N ALA A 18 -6.84 -4.50 43.49
CA ALA A 18 -6.28 -3.17 43.72
C ALA A 18 -7.28 -2.23 44.41
N VAL A 19 -8.57 -2.36 44.12
CA VAL A 19 -9.66 -1.62 44.78
C VAL A 19 -9.88 -2.12 46.21
N GLN A 20 -9.81 -3.43 46.45
CA GLN A 20 -9.95 -4.00 47.79
C GLN A 20 -8.72 -3.74 48.69
N ASN A 21 -7.50 -3.75 48.16
CA ASN A 21 -6.32 -3.38 48.95
C ASN A 21 -6.28 -1.88 49.29
N ARG A 22 -6.82 -1.00 48.43
CA ARG A 22 -6.93 0.44 48.75
C ARG A 22 -8.00 0.77 49.78
N ALA A 23 -8.96 -0.11 50.02
CA ALA A 23 -10.02 0.09 51.00
C ALA A 23 -9.56 -0.19 52.45
N VAL A 24 -8.38 -0.78 52.65
CA VAL A 24 -7.84 -1.15 53.97
C VAL A 24 -6.77 -0.17 54.48
N GLU A 25 -6.21 0.67 53.61
CA GLU A 25 -5.30 1.76 54.02
C GLU A 25 -6.07 3.08 54.16
N SER A 26 -6.25 3.52 55.41
CA SER A 26 -6.82 4.82 55.75
C SER A 26 -6.02 5.95 55.06
N PRO A 27 -6.67 6.94 54.42
CA PRO A 27 -6.01 7.82 53.46
C PRO A 27 -5.23 8.94 54.18
N ALA A 28 -3.94 8.72 54.37
CA ALA A 28 -2.97 9.80 54.57
C ALA A 28 -2.46 10.30 53.19
N ALA A 29 -3.34 10.93 52.41
CA ALA A 29 -2.97 11.70 51.21
C ALA A 29 -4.04 12.75 50.94
N GLY A 30 -3.73 14.01 51.26
CA GLY A 30 -4.66 15.14 51.36
C GLY A 30 -5.31 15.55 50.05
N GLY A 31 -6.58 15.18 49.92
CA GLY A 31 -7.58 15.79 49.05
C GLY A 31 -8.96 15.55 49.67
N THR A 32 -9.87 16.50 49.59
CA THR A 32 -11.23 16.32 50.10
C THR A 32 -11.93 15.18 49.33
N VAL A 33 -12.91 14.50 49.96
CA VAL A 33 -13.71 13.46 49.30
C VAL A 33 -14.32 13.95 47.98
N GLU A 34 -14.62 15.24 47.91
CA GLU A 34 -15.17 15.92 46.74
C GLU A 34 -14.14 16.07 45.60
N GLU A 35 -12.87 16.36 45.93
CA GLU A 35 -11.76 16.36 44.96
C GLU A 35 -11.49 14.95 44.42
N GLN A 36 -11.51 13.94 45.30
CA GLN A 36 -11.35 12.54 44.89
C GLN A 36 -12.50 12.08 43.99
N LEU A 37 -13.74 12.45 44.30
CA LEU A 37 -14.91 12.15 43.47
C LEU A 37 -14.84 12.86 42.11
N SER A 38 -14.41 14.13 42.08
CA SER A 38 -14.22 14.89 40.83
C SER A 38 -13.14 14.26 39.96
N GLN A 39 -12.02 13.83 40.55
CA GLN A 39 -10.96 13.15 39.82
C GLN A 39 -11.42 11.81 39.24
N LEU A 40 -12.15 11.01 40.03
CA LEU A 40 -12.70 9.73 39.58
C LEU A 40 -13.69 9.92 38.42
N GLN A 41 -14.53 10.96 38.46
CA GLN A 41 -15.45 11.29 37.36
C GLN A 41 -14.71 11.64 36.07
N LYS A 42 -13.61 12.39 36.17
CA LYS A 42 -12.74 12.71 35.03
C LYS A 42 -12.11 11.43 34.46
N ASP A 43 -11.55 10.57 35.31
CA ASP A 43 -10.92 9.32 34.89
C ASP A 43 -11.93 8.40 34.18
N VAL A 44 -13.16 8.27 34.70
CA VAL A 44 -14.24 7.50 34.05
C VAL A 44 -14.62 8.10 32.70
N ALA A 45 -14.69 9.43 32.58
CA ALA A 45 -14.97 10.09 31.31
C ALA A 45 -13.86 9.84 30.27
N SER A 46 -12.59 9.94 30.68
CA SER A 46 -11.44 9.63 29.85
C SER A 46 -11.40 8.17 29.41
N LEU A 47 -11.69 7.22 30.30
CA LEU A 47 -11.79 5.80 29.97
C LEU A 47 -12.91 5.51 28.97
N ARG A 48 -14.10 6.13 29.15
CA ARG A 48 -15.20 6.01 28.19
C ARG A 48 -14.81 6.53 26.81
N ALA A 49 -14.18 7.70 26.73
CA ALA A 49 -13.70 8.27 25.48
C ALA A 49 -12.68 7.33 24.79
N LEU A 50 -11.75 6.74 25.56
CA LEU A 50 -10.79 5.78 25.04
C LEU A 50 -11.47 4.52 24.51
N VAL A 51 -12.44 3.96 25.24
CA VAL A 51 -13.19 2.76 24.81
C VAL A 51 -13.98 3.04 23.53
N ILE A 52 -14.63 4.19 23.44
CA ILE A 52 -15.36 4.60 22.21
C ILE A 52 -14.39 4.71 21.04
N ALA A 53 -13.28 5.44 21.20
CA ALA A 53 -12.28 5.61 20.15
C ALA A 53 -11.68 4.26 19.69
N GLN A 54 -11.40 3.35 20.62
CA GLN A 54 -10.91 2.00 20.30
C GLN A 54 -11.97 1.17 19.56
N ASN A 55 -13.23 1.24 19.99
CA ASN A 55 -14.32 0.54 19.32
C ASN A 55 -14.53 1.07 17.89
N GLU A 56 -14.56 2.38 17.70
CA GLU A 56 -14.66 2.97 16.36
C GLU A 56 -13.49 2.57 15.46
N HIS A 57 -12.27 2.57 16.01
CA HIS A 57 -11.08 2.13 15.28
C HIS A 57 -11.17 0.66 14.86
N ALA A 58 -11.60 -0.22 15.77
CA ALA A 58 -11.82 -1.63 15.49
C ALA A 58 -12.89 -1.84 14.42
N GLN A 59 -14.02 -1.11 14.51
CA GLN A 59 -15.08 -1.16 13.50
C GLN A 59 -14.62 -0.65 12.14
N ARG A 60 -13.83 0.43 12.08
CA ARG A 60 -13.24 0.93 10.83
C ARG A 60 -12.34 -0.11 10.17
N LYS A 61 -11.44 -0.74 10.94
CA LYS A 61 -10.58 -1.83 10.45
C LYS A 61 -11.40 -3.00 9.91
N LEU A 62 -12.41 -3.45 10.65
CA LEU A 62 -13.27 -4.56 10.23
C LEU A 62 -14.01 -4.23 8.93
N ARG A 63 -14.59 -3.03 8.81
CA ARG A 63 -15.27 -2.59 7.59
C ARG A 63 -14.32 -2.57 6.40
N ALA A 64 -13.09 -2.06 6.59
CA ALA A 64 -12.07 -2.03 5.55
C ALA A 64 -11.66 -3.45 5.11
N SER A 65 -11.38 -4.35 6.05
CA SER A 65 -11.06 -5.75 5.74
C SER A 65 -12.21 -6.46 5.01
N LEU A 66 -13.46 -6.24 5.42
CA LEU A 66 -14.63 -6.81 4.75
C LEU A 66 -14.79 -6.26 3.32
N SER A 67 -14.62 -4.96 3.15
CA SER A 67 -14.67 -4.31 1.84
C SER A 67 -13.61 -4.88 0.89
N SER A 68 -12.36 -5.02 1.35
CA SER A 68 -11.29 -5.68 0.58
C SER A 68 -11.67 -7.12 0.20
N ALA A 69 -12.17 -7.91 1.15
CA ALA A 69 -12.57 -9.29 0.90
C ALA A 69 -13.69 -9.40 -0.13
N VAL A 70 -14.72 -8.54 -0.06
CA VAL A 70 -15.83 -8.53 -1.04
C VAL A 70 -15.31 -8.23 -2.45
N ASN A 71 -14.40 -7.26 -2.59
CA ASN A 71 -13.81 -6.93 -3.88
C ASN A 71 -12.91 -8.05 -4.41
N LEU A 72 -12.17 -8.77 -3.56
CA LEU A 72 -11.42 -9.94 -4.00
C LEU A 72 -12.33 -11.07 -4.44
N ILE A 73 -13.38 -11.37 -3.68
CA ILE A 73 -14.35 -12.44 -4.01
C ILE A 73 -14.97 -12.20 -5.39
N SER A 74 -15.23 -10.94 -5.76
CA SER A 74 -15.76 -10.62 -7.09
C SER A 74 -14.74 -10.86 -8.22
N LEU A 75 -13.43 -10.83 -7.93
CA LEU A 75 -12.37 -11.11 -8.90
C LEU A 75 -12.03 -12.60 -9.03
N LEU A 76 -12.19 -13.40 -7.97
CA LEU A 76 -11.76 -14.80 -7.94
C LEU A 76 -12.19 -15.60 -9.19
N PRO A 77 -13.43 -15.51 -9.69
CA PRO A 77 -13.86 -16.25 -10.89
C PRO A 77 -13.10 -15.86 -12.16
N HIS A 78 -12.54 -14.65 -12.20
CA HIS A 78 -11.84 -14.08 -13.35
C HIS A 78 -10.33 -14.29 -13.29
N LEU A 79 -9.76 -14.42 -12.09
CA LEU A 79 -8.32 -14.62 -11.91
C LEU A 79 -7.86 -16.00 -12.39
N LYS A 80 -8.72 -17.03 -12.27
CA LYS A 80 -8.43 -18.44 -12.62
C LYS A 80 -7.13 -18.95 -11.99
N ILE A 81 -6.87 -18.58 -10.76
CA ILE A 81 -5.64 -18.95 -10.06
C ILE A 81 -5.88 -20.28 -9.34
N ASP A 82 -5.07 -21.28 -9.69
CA ASP A 82 -4.96 -22.53 -8.97
C ASP A 82 -3.80 -22.36 -7.98
N GLY A 83 -4.09 -21.87 -6.76
CA GLY A 83 -3.01 -21.44 -5.87
C GLY A 83 -3.41 -20.62 -4.66
N VAL A 84 -2.40 -20.31 -3.83
CA VAL A 84 -2.55 -19.40 -2.69
C VAL A 84 -2.34 -17.96 -3.17
N LEU A 85 -3.38 -17.15 -3.07
CA LEU A 85 -3.28 -15.72 -3.30
C LEU A 85 -2.54 -15.01 -2.16
N PRO A 86 -1.71 -14.00 -2.46
CA PRO A 86 -1.16 -13.13 -1.43
C PRO A 86 -2.29 -12.33 -0.74
N PRO A 87 -2.03 -11.77 0.46
CA PRO A 87 -3.00 -10.91 1.12
C PRO A 87 -3.19 -9.58 0.36
N PHE A 88 -4.41 -9.03 0.40
CA PHE A 88 -4.72 -7.68 -0.08
C PHE A 88 -5.31 -6.88 1.09
N SER A 89 -4.46 -6.49 2.02
CA SER A 89 -4.89 -6.01 3.34
C SER A 89 -4.86 -4.50 3.45
N HIS A 90 -5.78 -3.94 4.23
CA HIS A 90 -5.70 -2.55 4.68
C HIS A 90 -4.71 -2.35 5.83
N LEU A 91 -4.16 -3.44 6.39
CA LEU A 91 -3.35 -3.43 7.61
C LEU A 91 -1.84 -3.49 7.34
N GLY A 92 -1.43 -3.73 6.11
CA GLY A 92 -0.04 -3.88 5.72
C GLY A 92 0.34 -3.01 4.54
N TRP A 93 1.43 -3.39 3.89
CA TRP A 93 2.03 -2.70 2.75
C TRP A 93 1.40 -3.11 1.41
N GLU A 94 0.48 -4.07 1.43
CA GLU A 94 -0.13 -4.59 0.20
C GLU A 94 -1.13 -3.59 -0.39
N ILE A 95 -1.37 -3.72 -1.69
CA ILE A 95 -2.54 -3.10 -2.32
C ILE A 95 -3.83 -3.69 -1.72
N THR A 96 -4.86 -2.86 -1.60
CA THR A 96 -6.15 -3.32 -1.06
C THR A 96 -6.96 -4.06 -2.12
N GLY A 97 -7.96 -4.84 -1.72
CA GLY A 97 -8.84 -5.57 -2.64
C GLY A 97 -9.63 -4.64 -3.58
N GLU A 98 -9.99 -3.45 -3.12
CA GLU A 98 -10.61 -2.40 -3.94
C GLU A 98 -9.67 -1.94 -5.06
N LEU A 99 -8.41 -1.63 -4.71
CA LEU A 99 -7.40 -1.24 -5.70
C LEU A 99 -7.09 -2.40 -6.64
N ALA A 100 -6.97 -3.62 -6.13
CA ALA A 100 -6.80 -4.83 -6.93
C ALA A 100 -7.93 -5.00 -7.96
N ALA A 101 -9.18 -4.80 -7.55
CA ALA A 101 -10.33 -4.90 -8.45
C ALA A 101 -10.30 -3.85 -9.54
N PHE A 102 -9.99 -2.61 -9.18
CA PHE A 102 -9.83 -1.52 -10.14
C PHE A 102 -8.72 -1.82 -11.15
N LEU A 103 -7.52 -2.17 -10.67
CA LEU A 103 -6.35 -2.46 -11.49
C LEU A 103 -6.58 -3.66 -12.43
N PHE A 104 -7.24 -4.72 -11.94
CA PHE A 104 -7.60 -5.87 -12.77
C PHE A 104 -8.44 -5.44 -13.97
N HIS A 105 -9.54 -4.70 -13.72
CA HIS A 105 -10.43 -4.26 -14.79
C HIS A 105 -9.76 -3.26 -15.72
N LEU A 106 -8.88 -2.40 -15.19
CA LEU A 106 -8.09 -1.47 -15.99
C LEU A 106 -7.21 -2.23 -17.00
N ILE A 107 -6.46 -3.24 -16.55
CA ILE A 107 -5.61 -4.07 -17.43
C ILE A 107 -6.47 -4.87 -18.42
N ARG A 108 -7.59 -5.45 -17.96
CA ARG A 108 -8.51 -6.19 -18.82
C ARG A 108 -9.06 -5.34 -19.96
N ARG A 109 -9.33 -4.05 -19.70
CA ARG A 109 -9.87 -3.11 -20.68
C ARG A 109 -8.79 -2.52 -21.59
N ARG A 110 -7.67 -2.04 -21.02
CA ARG A 110 -6.58 -1.41 -21.79
C ARG A 110 -5.74 -2.42 -22.57
N ARG A 111 -5.70 -3.68 -22.13
CA ARG A 111 -4.90 -4.76 -22.74
C ARG A 111 -3.44 -4.34 -23.01
N PRO A 112 -2.73 -3.81 -22.00
CA PRO A 112 -1.34 -3.37 -22.16
C PRO A 112 -0.44 -4.53 -22.58
N LYS A 113 0.59 -4.24 -23.39
CA LYS A 113 1.66 -5.19 -23.71
C LYS A 113 2.66 -5.26 -22.56
N LEU A 114 2.96 -4.13 -21.93
CA LEU A 114 3.89 -4.06 -20.81
C LEU A 114 3.32 -3.24 -19.66
N VAL A 115 3.24 -3.88 -18.48
CA VAL A 115 3.09 -3.21 -17.19
C VAL A 115 4.47 -3.17 -16.54
N PHE A 116 4.93 -2.00 -16.12
CA PHE A 116 6.17 -1.84 -15.36
C PHE A 116 5.81 -1.42 -13.93
N GLU A 117 6.32 -2.13 -12.95
CA GLU A 117 6.01 -1.95 -11.54
C GLU A 117 7.28 -1.69 -10.74
N LEU A 118 7.25 -0.65 -9.92
CA LEU A 118 8.25 -0.34 -8.93
C LEU A 118 7.71 -0.77 -7.56
N GLY A 119 8.37 -1.73 -6.91
CA GLY A 119 7.87 -2.39 -5.70
C GLY A 119 7.01 -3.60 -6.06
N SER A 120 7.53 -4.80 -5.81
CA SER A 120 6.81 -6.04 -6.11
C SER A 120 5.83 -6.42 -5.00
N GLY A 121 4.90 -7.34 -5.26
CA GLY A 121 4.01 -7.87 -4.22
C GLY A 121 2.67 -8.38 -4.76
N SER A 122 1.58 -8.13 -4.02
CA SER A 122 0.24 -8.59 -4.37
C SER A 122 -0.26 -8.01 -5.69
N SER A 123 0.16 -6.78 -6.02
CA SER A 123 -0.08 -6.12 -7.32
C SER A 123 0.59 -6.87 -8.46
N THR A 124 1.81 -7.39 -8.29
CA THR A 124 2.50 -8.23 -9.28
C THR A 124 1.65 -9.43 -9.69
N ILE A 125 1.12 -10.18 -8.71
CA ILE A 125 0.29 -11.37 -8.94
C ILE A 125 -0.99 -10.99 -9.68
N LEU A 126 -1.58 -9.87 -9.27
CA LEU A 126 -2.81 -9.33 -9.86
C LEU A 126 -2.60 -8.91 -11.32
N PHE A 127 -1.51 -8.21 -11.62
CA PHE A 127 -1.13 -7.82 -12.98
C PHE A 127 -0.90 -9.04 -13.86
N ALA A 128 -0.11 -10.01 -13.39
CA ALA A 128 0.15 -11.25 -14.08
C ALA A 128 -1.16 -12.01 -14.40
N ALA A 129 -2.08 -12.12 -13.44
CA ALA A 129 -3.37 -12.75 -13.64
C ALA A 129 -4.25 -12.04 -14.67
N ALA A 130 -4.29 -10.70 -14.64
CA ALA A 130 -5.07 -9.90 -15.58
C ALA A 130 -4.53 -10.01 -17.01
N LEU A 131 -3.20 -10.01 -17.17
CA LEU A 131 -2.51 -10.20 -18.44
C LEU A 131 -2.71 -11.61 -18.99
N ARG A 132 -2.61 -12.64 -18.13
CA ARG A 132 -2.97 -14.02 -18.49
C ARG A 132 -4.39 -14.13 -19.00
N ALA A 133 -5.35 -13.52 -18.29
CA ALA A 133 -6.73 -13.48 -18.72
C ALA A 133 -6.90 -12.76 -20.08
N ASN A 134 -6.06 -11.76 -20.38
CA ASN A 134 -6.02 -11.09 -21.69
C ASN A 134 -5.43 -11.98 -22.79
N GLY A 135 -4.65 -13.00 -22.43
CA GLY A 135 -3.90 -13.83 -23.36
C GLY A 135 -2.69 -13.11 -23.97
N MET A 136 -2.29 -11.96 -23.42
CA MET A 136 -1.16 -11.19 -23.93
C MET A 136 -0.57 -10.23 -22.88
N GLY A 137 0.66 -9.82 -23.16
CA GLY A 137 1.44 -8.88 -22.35
C GLY A 137 2.12 -9.53 -21.15
N ARG A 138 2.94 -8.76 -20.44
CA ARG A 138 3.67 -9.18 -19.25
C ARG A 138 3.83 -8.02 -18.26
N VAL A 139 4.06 -8.35 -17.00
CA VAL A 139 4.50 -7.39 -15.99
C VAL A 139 6.01 -7.54 -15.76
N ILE A 140 6.72 -6.43 -15.63
CA ILE A 140 8.06 -6.37 -15.06
C ILE A 140 7.94 -5.70 -13.70
N SER A 141 8.33 -6.40 -12.64
CA SER A 141 8.25 -5.90 -11.27
C SER A 141 9.64 -5.81 -10.68
N VAL A 142 10.02 -4.61 -10.26
CA VAL A 142 11.34 -4.33 -9.69
C VAL A 142 11.28 -4.36 -8.17
N GLU A 143 12.20 -5.10 -7.55
CA GLU A 143 12.29 -5.24 -6.11
C GLU A 143 13.73 -5.08 -5.60
N HIS A 144 13.89 -4.30 -4.53
CA HIS A 144 15.19 -4.07 -3.88
C HIS A 144 15.44 -5.01 -2.70
N ASP A 145 14.39 -5.45 -2.01
CA ASP A 145 14.51 -6.30 -0.83
C ASP A 145 14.48 -7.79 -1.23
N PRO A 146 15.58 -8.54 -1.05
CA PRO A 146 15.66 -9.93 -1.51
C PRO A 146 14.60 -10.84 -0.85
N GLU A 147 14.23 -10.58 0.40
CA GLU A 147 13.19 -11.36 1.10
C GLU A 147 11.78 -11.05 0.59
N HIS A 148 11.48 -9.79 0.28
CA HIS A 148 10.24 -9.40 -0.36
C HIS A 148 10.16 -10.03 -1.75
N ARG A 149 11.24 -9.94 -2.54
CA ARG A 149 11.34 -10.59 -3.84
C ARG A 149 11.07 -12.09 -3.73
N ARG A 150 11.73 -12.78 -2.81
CA ARG A 150 11.55 -14.23 -2.61
C ARG A 150 10.09 -14.60 -2.29
N ARG A 151 9.42 -13.78 -1.47
CA ARG A 151 7.98 -13.97 -1.18
C ARG A 151 7.11 -13.78 -2.41
N THR A 152 7.33 -12.72 -3.19
CA THR A 152 6.60 -12.49 -4.44
C THR A 152 6.84 -13.61 -5.45
N ALA A 153 8.08 -14.10 -5.56
CA ALA A 153 8.42 -15.23 -6.42
C ALA A 153 7.67 -16.51 -6.00
N GLN A 154 7.56 -16.77 -4.70
CA GLN A 154 6.79 -17.91 -4.20
C GLN A 154 5.32 -17.80 -4.60
N PHE A 155 4.70 -16.62 -4.42
CA PHE A 155 3.31 -16.43 -4.86
C PHE A 155 3.14 -16.60 -6.37
N LEU A 156 4.07 -16.13 -7.19
CA LEU A 156 4.03 -16.35 -8.65
C LEU A 156 4.07 -17.84 -9.02
N GLN A 157 4.91 -18.61 -8.32
CA GLN A 157 4.99 -20.07 -8.49
C GLN A 157 3.71 -20.75 -8.03
N ASP A 158 3.26 -20.45 -6.81
CA ASP A 158 2.07 -21.06 -6.20
C ASP A 158 0.79 -20.77 -6.98
N THR A 159 0.76 -19.70 -7.78
CA THR A 159 -0.41 -19.27 -8.58
C THR A 159 -0.28 -19.59 -10.06
N GLU A 160 0.81 -20.24 -10.48
CA GLU A 160 1.13 -20.56 -11.87
C GLU A 160 1.11 -19.33 -12.80
N LEU A 161 1.69 -18.22 -12.32
CA LEU A 161 1.71 -16.93 -13.00
C LEU A 161 3.12 -16.48 -13.40
N SER A 162 4.14 -17.27 -13.12
CA SER A 162 5.55 -16.97 -13.43
C SER A 162 5.78 -16.58 -14.90
N ASP A 163 5.08 -17.18 -15.86
CA ASP A 163 5.25 -16.88 -17.29
C ASP A 163 4.75 -15.48 -17.70
N TRP A 164 3.97 -14.83 -16.83
CA TRP A 164 3.36 -13.53 -17.08
C TRP A 164 4.07 -12.39 -16.35
N ALA A 165 5.06 -12.71 -15.51
CA ALA A 165 5.78 -11.76 -14.67
C ALA A 165 7.30 -11.97 -14.72
N ALA A 166 8.03 -10.92 -15.04
CA ALA A 166 9.48 -10.86 -14.83
C ALA A 166 9.75 -10.12 -13.51
N LEU A 167 10.15 -10.87 -12.49
CA LEU A 167 10.52 -10.31 -11.19
C LEU A 167 12.03 -10.04 -11.15
N VAL A 168 12.41 -8.77 -11.14
CA VAL A 168 13.79 -8.30 -11.25
C VAL A 168 14.27 -7.75 -9.92
N GLU A 169 15.37 -8.30 -9.41
CA GLU A 169 16.05 -7.74 -8.25
C GLU A 169 16.88 -6.54 -8.68
N THR A 170 16.72 -5.41 -8.01
CA THR A 170 17.47 -4.20 -8.34
C THR A 170 17.83 -3.45 -7.06
N PRO A 171 19.12 -3.31 -6.73
CA PRO A 171 19.54 -2.63 -5.52
C PRO A 171 19.19 -1.15 -5.57
N LEU A 172 19.04 -0.55 -4.39
CA LEU A 172 19.02 0.90 -4.25
C LEU A 172 20.45 1.39 -4.12
N VAL A 173 20.83 2.32 -4.99
CA VAL A 173 22.14 2.96 -4.99
C VAL A 173 21.96 4.48 -4.94
N GLU A 174 22.94 5.18 -4.37
CA GLU A 174 22.92 6.65 -4.35
C GLU A 174 23.08 7.20 -5.76
N GLN A 175 22.11 8.00 -6.19
CA GLN A 175 22.04 8.60 -7.51
C GLN A 175 21.57 10.04 -7.42
N ARG A 176 21.98 10.86 -8.39
CA ARG A 176 21.65 12.28 -8.43
C ARG A 176 20.56 12.57 -9.45
N PHE A 177 19.47 13.18 -9.00
CA PHE A 177 18.34 13.63 -9.81
C PHE A 177 18.19 15.15 -9.68
N GLY A 178 18.84 15.88 -10.58
CA GLY A 178 18.93 17.34 -10.51
C GLY A 178 19.76 17.80 -9.31
N SER A 179 19.10 18.41 -8.32
CA SER A 179 19.69 18.86 -7.06
C SER A 179 19.49 17.88 -5.90
N LEU A 180 18.79 16.76 -6.13
CA LEU A 180 18.48 15.76 -5.12
C LEU A 180 19.43 14.57 -5.25
N ASP A 181 20.08 14.19 -4.15
CA ASP A 181 20.79 12.92 -4.04
C ASP A 181 19.87 11.92 -3.33
N LEU A 182 19.51 10.83 -4.00
CA LEU A 182 18.50 9.86 -3.54
C LEU A 182 19.01 8.42 -3.68
N GLN A 183 18.63 7.53 -2.75
CA GLN A 183 18.81 6.09 -2.92
C GLN A 183 17.67 5.54 -3.78
N TRP A 184 18.00 5.09 -4.99
CA TRP A 184 17.02 4.64 -5.97
C TRP A 184 17.49 3.40 -6.73
N TYR A 185 16.55 2.69 -7.34
CA TYR A 185 16.80 1.51 -8.16
C TYR A 185 17.85 1.78 -9.25
N ASP A 186 18.87 0.94 -9.33
CA ASP A 186 19.80 0.90 -10.47
C ASP A 186 19.15 0.21 -11.68
N LEU A 187 18.27 0.93 -12.38
CA LEU A 187 17.51 0.40 -13.50
C LEU A 187 18.29 0.34 -14.82
N ASP A 188 19.48 0.94 -14.88
CA ASP A 188 20.30 1.07 -16.08
C ASP A 188 20.53 -0.28 -16.81
N PRO A 189 20.94 -1.37 -16.12
CA PRO A 189 21.12 -2.67 -16.75
C PRO A 189 19.84 -3.26 -17.34
N LEU A 190 18.70 -3.04 -16.67
CA LEU A 190 17.40 -3.54 -17.11
C LEU A 190 16.89 -2.75 -18.33
N LEU A 191 16.94 -1.42 -18.27
CA LEU A 191 16.39 -0.54 -19.31
C LEU A 191 17.17 -0.61 -20.62
N ARG A 192 18.49 -0.82 -20.59
CA ARG A 192 19.30 -1.02 -21.80
C ARG A 192 18.94 -2.28 -22.58
N GLY A 193 18.46 -3.31 -21.89
CA GLY A 193 18.01 -4.57 -22.50
C GLY A 193 16.54 -4.57 -22.90
N MET A 194 15.79 -3.52 -22.56
CA MET A 194 14.35 -3.45 -22.79
C MET A 194 14.06 -2.81 -24.16
N SER A 195 13.33 -3.54 -24.99
CA SER A 195 12.95 -3.07 -26.33
C SER A 195 11.51 -2.54 -26.40
N GLU A 196 10.68 -2.95 -25.44
CA GLU A 196 9.28 -2.61 -25.37
C GLU A 196 9.04 -1.28 -24.63
N THR A 197 8.00 -0.57 -25.04
CA THR A 197 7.50 0.62 -24.34
C THR A 197 6.53 0.23 -23.22
N ILE A 198 6.52 1.00 -22.13
CA ILE A 198 5.67 0.80 -20.96
C ILE A 198 4.29 1.42 -21.22
N ASP A 199 3.23 0.60 -21.18
CA ASP A 199 1.85 1.06 -21.36
C ASP A 199 1.19 1.45 -20.03
N ILE A 200 1.61 0.82 -18.94
CA ILE A 200 1.19 1.16 -17.58
C ILE A 200 2.42 1.14 -16.68
N LEU A 201 2.72 2.26 -16.03
CA LEU A 201 3.69 2.34 -14.95
C LEU A 201 2.95 2.37 -13.61
N PHE A 202 3.25 1.42 -12.72
CA PHE A 202 2.74 1.40 -11.35
C PHE A 202 3.88 1.73 -10.37
N VAL A 203 3.71 2.79 -9.60
CA VAL A 203 4.71 3.32 -8.67
C VAL A 203 4.25 3.06 -7.24
N ASP A 204 4.78 1.99 -6.64
CA ASP A 204 4.56 1.63 -5.23
C ASP A 204 5.87 1.42 -4.46
N GLY A 205 7.00 1.76 -5.09
CA GLY A 205 8.33 1.49 -4.56
C GLY A 205 9.36 2.56 -4.97
N PRO A 206 10.48 2.64 -4.23
CA PRO A 206 10.76 1.93 -3.00
C PRO A 206 10.00 2.61 -1.83
N PRO A 207 9.96 1.97 -0.65
CA PRO A 207 9.19 2.47 0.48
C PRO A 207 9.60 3.87 0.94
N GLY A 208 8.63 4.79 1.12
CA GLY A 208 8.89 6.16 1.59
C GLY A 208 9.60 6.27 2.96
N ARG A 209 9.61 5.19 3.76
CA ARG A 209 10.38 5.12 5.01
C ARG A 209 11.90 5.13 4.81
N ILE A 210 12.38 4.86 3.59
CA ILE A 210 13.81 4.91 3.27
C ILE A 210 14.28 6.36 3.30
N GLN A 211 13.50 7.25 2.66
CA GLN A 211 13.81 8.66 2.57
C GLN A 211 12.64 9.50 2.03
N PRO A 212 12.63 10.82 2.28
CA PRO A 212 11.71 11.72 1.62
C PRO A 212 11.81 11.64 0.10
N LEU A 213 10.68 11.79 -0.59
CA LEU A 213 10.60 11.76 -2.06
C LEU A 213 11.19 10.47 -2.66
N SER A 214 11.15 9.35 -1.92
CA SER A 214 11.70 8.07 -2.37
C SER A 214 11.27 7.77 -3.80
N ARG A 215 9.97 7.88 -4.11
CA ARG A 215 9.31 7.57 -5.40
C ARG A 215 9.57 8.58 -6.53
N TYR A 216 10.20 9.74 -6.24
CA TYR A 216 10.38 10.82 -7.21
C TYR A 216 11.11 10.43 -8.49
N PRO A 217 12.17 9.61 -8.47
CA PRO A 217 12.88 9.29 -9.70
C PRO A 217 12.06 8.49 -10.73
N ALA A 218 10.93 7.88 -10.34
CA ALA A 218 10.13 7.01 -11.20
C ALA A 218 9.77 7.66 -12.56
N LEU A 219 9.13 8.83 -12.55
CA LEU A 219 8.74 9.50 -13.79
C LEU A 219 9.94 10.03 -14.60
N PRO A 220 10.89 10.81 -14.05
CA PRO A 220 12.01 11.33 -14.84
C PRO A 220 12.89 10.23 -15.45
N VAL A 221 13.06 9.09 -14.77
CA VAL A 221 13.83 7.95 -15.29
C VAL A 221 13.05 7.16 -16.34
N LEU A 222 11.77 6.89 -16.12
CA LEU A 222 11.01 5.98 -16.99
C LEU A 222 10.24 6.69 -18.11
N LYS A 223 10.10 8.02 -18.08
CA LYS A 223 9.44 8.81 -19.15
C LYS A 223 9.93 8.43 -20.56
N PRO A 224 11.25 8.30 -20.84
CA PRO A 224 11.73 7.94 -22.18
C PRO A 224 11.30 6.55 -22.66
N HIS A 225 10.82 5.70 -21.75
CA HIS A 225 10.38 4.33 -22.03
C HIS A 225 8.85 4.18 -22.04
N LEU A 226 8.09 5.24 -21.74
CA LEU A 226 6.63 5.21 -21.79
C LEU A 226 6.11 5.17 -23.23
N SER A 227 5.04 4.42 -23.48
CA SER A 227 4.32 4.49 -24.75
C SER A 227 3.51 5.79 -24.87
N GLU A 228 3.10 6.15 -26.10
CA GLU A 228 2.33 7.38 -26.36
C GLU A 228 0.99 7.45 -25.59
N GLN A 229 0.44 6.30 -25.20
CA GLN A 229 -0.85 6.18 -24.50
C GLN A 229 -0.68 5.69 -23.06
N ALA A 230 0.57 5.78 -22.55
CA ALA A 230 0.91 5.31 -21.23
C ALA A 230 0.12 6.03 -20.15
N ILE A 231 -0.20 5.28 -19.10
CA ILE A 231 -0.68 5.85 -17.84
C ILE A 231 0.28 5.53 -16.73
N VAL A 232 0.39 6.45 -15.78
CA VAL A 232 1.18 6.25 -14.56
C VAL A 232 0.23 6.24 -13.37
N LEU A 233 0.32 5.21 -12.55
CA LEU A 233 -0.46 5.06 -11.33
C LEU A 233 0.49 5.10 -10.14
N VAL A 234 0.26 6.03 -9.22
CA VAL A 234 1.05 6.18 -7.99
C VAL A 234 0.20 5.74 -6.81
N ASP A 235 0.64 4.72 -6.07
CA ASP A 235 -0.05 4.32 -4.85
C ASP A 235 0.21 5.32 -3.70
N ASP A 236 -0.60 5.27 -2.65
CA ASP A 236 -0.51 6.15 -1.48
C ASP A 236 -0.65 7.66 -1.76
N GLY A 237 -1.45 8.04 -2.76
CA GLY A 237 -1.60 9.44 -3.19
C GLY A 237 -2.08 10.46 -2.14
N ARG A 238 -2.47 10.03 -0.93
CA ARG A 238 -2.76 10.92 0.22
C ARG A 238 -1.53 11.31 1.03
N ARG A 239 -0.37 10.70 0.81
CA ARG A 239 0.85 11.02 1.56
C ARG A 239 1.44 12.32 1.04
N ASP A 240 1.96 13.13 1.98
CA ASP A 240 2.51 14.45 1.69
C ASP A 240 3.69 14.36 0.72
N ASP A 241 4.53 13.34 0.84
CA ASP A 241 5.67 13.10 -0.05
C ASP A 241 5.23 12.80 -1.48
N GLU A 242 4.20 11.96 -1.67
CA GLU A 242 3.66 11.59 -2.97
C GLU A 242 2.97 12.79 -3.65
N MET A 243 2.27 13.63 -2.87
CA MET A 243 1.73 14.89 -3.36
C MET A 243 2.85 15.85 -3.79
N ARG A 244 3.87 16.02 -2.94
CA ARG A 244 5.02 16.89 -3.24
C ARG A 244 5.82 16.39 -4.44
N MET A 245 5.98 15.09 -4.57
CA MET A 245 6.61 14.45 -5.72
C MET A 245 5.90 14.81 -7.03
N VAL A 246 4.57 14.71 -7.06
CA VAL A 246 3.79 15.04 -8.26
C VAL A 246 3.88 16.53 -8.60
N GLU A 247 3.94 17.42 -7.61
CA GLU A 247 4.22 18.84 -7.84
C GLU A 247 5.59 19.05 -8.51
N LEU A 248 6.64 18.40 -8.00
CA LEU A 248 7.98 18.47 -8.60
C LEU A 248 8.01 17.89 -10.01
N TRP A 249 7.22 16.86 -10.30
CA TRP A 249 7.09 16.33 -11.66
C TRP A 249 6.47 17.33 -12.64
N ARG A 250 5.58 18.21 -12.18
CA ARG A 250 4.99 19.27 -13.03
C ARG A 250 5.99 20.35 -13.41
N GLU A 251 7.10 20.46 -12.69
CA GLU A 251 8.20 21.38 -13.00
C GLU A 251 9.15 20.79 -14.07
N LEU A 252 9.00 19.51 -14.41
CA LEU A 252 9.76 18.85 -15.47
C LEU A 252 9.17 19.16 -16.85
N ASP A 253 9.95 18.94 -17.90
CA ASP A 253 9.50 19.04 -19.30
C ASP A 253 8.62 17.84 -19.71
N ILE A 254 7.51 17.64 -18.98
CA ILE A 254 6.55 16.54 -19.14
C ILE A 254 5.15 17.11 -18.87
N SER A 255 4.31 17.15 -19.91
CA SER A 255 2.88 17.46 -19.72
C SER A 255 2.14 16.20 -19.29
N PHE A 256 1.29 16.30 -18.28
CA PHE A 256 0.39 15.25 -17.85
C PHE A 256 -0.78 15.82 -17.04
N ASP A 257 -1.94 15.19 -17.12
CA ASP A 257 -3.04 15.44 -16.20
C ASP A 257 -2.94 14.52 -15.00
N VAL A 258 -3.46 14.95 -13.85
CA VAL A 258 -3.47 14.18 -12.59
C VAL A 258 -4.90 14.08 -12.08
N GLU A 259 -5.38 12.86 -11.89
CA GLU A 259 -6.67 12.55 -11.27
C GLU A 259 -6.45 11.74 -9.99
N PRO A 260 -6.78 12.29 -8.80
CA PRO A 260 -6.84 11.49 -7.58
C PRO A 260 -8.04 10.54 -7.63
N LEU A 261 -7.78 9.23 -7.54
CA LEU A 261 -8.82 8.21 -7.49
C LEU A 261 -9.41 8.12 -6.07
N SER A 262 -10.05 9.19 -5.64
CA SER A 262 -10.53 9.39 -4.26
C SER A 262 -11.59 8.40 -3.79
N PHE A 263 -12.22 7.68 -4.73
CA PHE A 263 -13.14 6.58 -4.45
C PHE A 263 -12.44 5.29 -4.01
N LEU A 264 -11.10 5.21 -4.16
CA LEU A 264 -10.29 4.09 -3.69
C LEU A 264 -9.62 4.39 -2.35
N PRO A 265 -9.33 3.35 -1.54
CA PRO A 265 -8.48 3.49 -0.36
C PRO A 265 -7.13 4.11 -0.73
N ARG A 266 -6.58 4.94 0.17
CA ARG A 266 -5.29 5.65 -0.01
C ARG A 266 -5.24 6.65 -1.19
N SER A 267 -6.33 6.78 -1.97
CA SER A 267 -6.49 7.72 -3.08
C SER A 267 -5.30 7.75 -4.04
N PRO A 268 -4.95 6.62 -4.69
CA PRO A 268 -3.88 6.59 -5.67
C PRO A 268 -4.09 7.63 -6.76
N LEU A 269 -2.99 8.12 -7.32
CA LEU A 269 -3.00 9.17 -8.34
C LEU A 269 -2.88 8.52 -9.71
N LEU A 270 -3.82 8.82 -10.60
CA LEU A 270 -3.75 8.46 -12.02
C LEU A 270 -3.21 9.64 -12.80
N LEU A 271 -2.12 9.42 -13.52
CA LEU A 271 -1.52 10.37 -14.43
C LEU A 271 -1.76 9.91 -15.87
N THR A 272 -2.27 10.82 -16.69
CA THR A 272 -2.42 10.61 -18.13
C THR A 272 -1.47 11.56 -18.86
N VAL A 273 -0.52 10.98 -19.58
CA VAL A 273 0.37 11.74 -20.45
C VAL A 273 -0.36 11.95 -21.78
N PRO A 274 -0.75 13.18 -22.16
CA PRO A 274 -1.32 13.42 -23.47
C PRO A 274 -0.33 12.98 -24.54
N ALA A 275 -0.84 12.34 -25.60
CA ALA A 275 -0.02 11.97 -26.76
C ALA A 275 0.71 13.23 -27.25
N ASN A 276 2.05 13.20 -27.20
CA ASN A 276 2.83 14.34 -27.66
C ASN A 276 2.74 14.40 -29.19
N PRO A 277 2.21 15.48 -29.79
CA PRO A 277 2.15 15.59 -31.24
C PRO A 277 3.53 15.79 -31.91
N ASN A 278 4.61 15.91 -31.12
CA ASN A 278 5.98 16.16 -31.59
C ASN A 278 6.99 15.08 -31.16
N TRP A 279 6.56 13.82 -31.01
CA TRP A 279 7.48 12.68 -30.92
C TRP A 279 7.78 12.10 -32.29
#